data_AF-A0A0E3SJB2-F1
#
_entry.id   AF-A0A0E3SJB2-F1
#
_cell.length_a   1.000
_cell.length_b   1.000
_cell.length_c   1.000
_cell.angle_alpha   90.00
_cell.angle_beta   90.00
_cell.angle_gamma   90.00
#
_symmetry.space_group_name_H-M   'P 1'
#
loop_
_entity.id
_entity.type
_entity.pdbx_description
1 polymer ?
#
loop_
_entity_poly.entity_id
_entity_poly.type
_entity_poly.pdbx_seq_one_letter_code
_entity_poly.pdbx_strand_id
1 'polypeptide(L)'
;MFQNYLGIVSDNLSEEWKKKILSPPSFLFWGITALLILINVGWDWEYLYRFFNEISLGQGVFLVVGGSLLIILSSAIVEWFQIPFFRLLEGYYWNDTYISSKLTGRIKKELKDKEEQFYKDYDKLQGYDKLQGYDKLQGYDKLQGNQKNNESTEKNEIKDEIKLRKELIKLDDYLDNYPVDRDTLLPTRLGNLLRAAEEYPNIRYGLETFTVWPRLWMVLPDNARNLHNSVLEEVYKNTRIIIWSIGATVIWGILISLIFSNIRLSSLTPSIVLLVLLSLGGIMFVIGYLFFTYLLDEKKILNISFTTIYTVIWGIALSLIFSMLYNNPLIYSKLLPLVLIIFLIGYLFIRHVLYEKLLDLASVYANLLRSTFDLYRFDLYKNLHLKLPTKYDTEENIGDGLSKYLKRGIYTNVLAIASENDQG
;
A
#
# COMPACT_ATOMS: atom_id res chain seq x y z
N MET A 1 26.26 22.27 27.31
CA MET A 1 27.30 21.47 26.61
C MET A 1 26.68 20.49 25.60
N PHE A 2 25.68 19.68 25.97
CA PHE A 2 24.99 18.73 25.08
C PHE A 2 24.23 19.38 23.88
N GLN A 3 23.59 20.53 24.09
CA GLN A 3 22.88 21.29 23.04
C GLN A 3 23.81 21.77 21.90
N ASN A 4 25.01 22.26 22.22
CA ASN A 4 25.98 22.69 21.21
C ASN A 4 26.52 21.51 20.38
N TYR A 5 26.59 20.30 20.95
CA TYR A 5 27.10 19.12 20.27
C TYR A 5 26.09 18.54 19.25
N LEU A 6 24.80 18.51 19.62
CA LEU A 6 23.73 18.10 18.69
C LEU A 6 23.66 19.04 17.47
N GLY A 7 23.89 20.34 17.66
CA GLY A 7 24.02 21.31 16.56
C GLY A 7 25.17 20.98 15.62
N ILE A 8 26.38 20.76 16.15
CA ILE A 8 27.58 20.47 15.35
C ILE A 8 27.47 19.14 14.59
N VAL A 9 26.88 18.10 15.19
CA VAL A 9 26.66 16.81 14.52
C VAL A 9 25.56 16.91 13.47
N SER A 10 24.47 17.61 13.76
CA SER A 10 23.38 17.87 12.80
C SER A 10 23.87 18.62 11.56
N ASP A 11 24.67 19.67 11.75
CA ASP A 11 25.09 20.54 10.65
C ASP A 11 26.09 19.88 9.70
N ASN A 12 26.83 18.87 10.18
CA ASN A 12 27.83 18.14 9.40
C ASN A 12 27.34 16.79 8.84
N LEU A 13 26.11 16.37 9.13
CA LEU A 13 25.51 15.17 8.52
C LEU A 13 25.00 15.51 7.11
N SER A 14 25.29 14.66 6.12
CA SER A 14 24.71 14.84 4.78
C SER A 14 23.18 14.71 4.83
N GLU A 15 22.49 15.36 3.90
CA GLU A 15 21.03 15.30 3.80
C GLU A 15 20.50 13.86 3.67
N GLU A 16 21.27 12.95 3.07
CA GLU A 16 20.93 11.53 3.02
C GLU A 16 20.98 10.86 4.39
N TRP A 17 22.01 11.16 5.18
CA TRP A 17 22.14 10.63 6.54
C TRP A 17 21.08 11.21 7.47
N LYS A 18 20.74 12.50 7.33
CA LYS A 18 19.62 13.10 8.06
C LYS A 18 18.30 12.41 7.73
N LYS A 19 18.00 12.16 6.45
CA LYS A 19 16.78 11.43 6.03
C LYS A 19 16.73 10.00 6.57
N LYS A 20 17.86 9.31 6.66
CA LYS A 20 17.93 7.94 7.22
C LYS A 20 17.80 7.92 8.74
N ILE A 21 18.54 8.77 9.45
CA ILE A 21 18.52 8.89 10.93
C ILE A 21 17.17 9.42 11.42
N LEU A 22 16.63 10.43 10.75
CA LEU A 22 15.32 11.03 11.04
C LEU A 22 14.22 10.40 10.19
N SER A 23 14.43 9.18 9.69
CA SER A 23 13.34 8.45 9.03
C SER A 23 12.21 8.30 10.05
N PRO A 24 11.01 8.87 9.79
CA PRO A 24 9.99 8.99 10.82
C PRO A 24 9.65 7.67 11.54
N PRO A 25 9.56 6.51 10.85
CA PRO A 25 9.20 5.26 11.53
C PRO A 25 10.26 4.75 12.51
N SER A 26 11.55 4.77 12.15
CA SER A 26 12.61 4.19 12.99
C SER A 26 12.92 5.07 14.20
N PHE A 27 12.93 6.40 14.00
CA PHE A 27 13.13 7.37 15.06
C PHE A 27 12.00 7.30 16.09
N LEU A 28 10.74 7.26 15.62
CA LEU A 28 9.58 7.08 16.51
C LEU A 28 9.63 5.73 17.22
N PHE A 29 9.99 4.66 16.50
CA PHE A 29 10.10 3.33 17.08
C PHE A 29 11.04 3.30 18.29
N TRP A 30 12.27 3.78 18.10
CA TRP A 30 13.29 3.76 19.15
C TRP A 30 13.07 4.84 20.22
N GLY A 31 12.53 6.00 19.86
CA GLY A 31 12.15 7.03 20.82
C GLY A 31 11.09 6.55 21.81
N ILE A 32 10.07 5.84 21.33
CA ILE A 32 9.03 5.22 22.18
C ILE A 32 9.61 4.08 22.99
N THR A 33 10.49 3.27 22.39
CA THR A 33 11.18 2.20 23.11
C THR A 33 12.02 2.74 24.27
N ALA A 34 12.76 3.83 24.06
CA ALA A 34 13.52 4.50 25.11
C ALA A 34 12.58 5.05 26.21
N LEU A 35 11.45 5.65 25.82
CA LEU A 35 10.44 6.15 26.76
C LEU A 35 9.82 5.02 27.59
N LEU A 36 9.52 3.86 27.00
CA LEU A 36 9.04 2.67 27.71
C LEU A 36 10.09 2.13 28.69
N ILE A 37 11.37 2.14 28.32
CA ILE A 37 12.46 1.76 29.23
C ILE A 37 12.54 2.74 30.41
N LEU A 38 12.43 4.05 30.16
CA LEU A 38 12.41 5.07 31.22
C LEU A 38 11.22 4.91 32.16
N ILE A 39 10.05 4.51 31.64
CA ILE A 39 8.87 4.11 32.44
C ILE A 39 9.19 2.96 33.38
N ASN A 40 9.84 1.91 32.87
CA ASN A 40 10.19 0.75 33.68
C ASN A 40 11.14 1.09 34.84
N VAL A 41 12.02 2.07 34.66
CA VAL A 41 12.97 2.54 35.68
C VAL A 41 12.29 3.45 36.73
N GLY A 42 11.03 3.84 36.52
CA GLY A 42 10.22 4.52 37.53
C GLY A 42 10.25 6.05 37.48
N TRP A 43 10.76 6.68 36.40
CA TRP A 43 10.80 8.14 36.24
C TRP A 43 11.47 8.87 37.42
N ASP A 44 12.51 8.29 37.99
CA ASP A 44 13.31 8.97 38.99
C ASP A 44 14.16 10.06 38.30
N TRP A 45 13.63 11.29 38.31
CA TRP A 45 14.29 12.47 37.75
C TRP A 45 15.63 12.75 38.44
N GLU A 46 15.80 12.35 39.70
CA GLU A 46 17.04 12.49 40.43
C GLU A 46 18.09 11.49 39.94
N TYR A 47 17.67 10.25 39.68
CA TYR A 47 18.51 9.23 39.04
C TYR A 47 18.94 9.66 37.63
N LEU A 48 18.01 10.14 36.79
CA LEU A 48 18.35 10.61 35.44
C LEU A 48 19.28 11.82 35.49
N TYR A 49 19.03 12.77 36.39
CA TYR A 49 19.89 13.93 36.58
C TYR A 49 21.31 13.54 37.00
N ARG A 50 21.45 12.60 37.94
CA ARG A 50 22.75 12.04 38.33
C ARG A 50 23.42 11.30 37.18
N PHE A 51 22.70 10.43 36.48
CA PHE A 51 23.19 9.69 35.32
C PHE A 51 23.73 10.63 34.24
N PHE A 52 23.00 11.67 33.87
CA PHE A 52 23.44 12.62 32.84
C PHE A 52 24.59 13.53 33.30
N ASN A 53 24.71 13.81 34.61
CA ASN A 53 25.80 14.64 35.15
C ASN A 53 27.07 13.84 35.47
N GLU A 54 26.95 12.55 35.75
CA GLU A 54 28.08 11.64 36.04
C GLU A 54 28.65 10.98 34.77
N ILE A 55 27.96 11.08 33.64
CA ILE A 55 28.45 10.59 32.35
C ILE A 55 29.72 11.35 31.95
N SER A 56 30.81 10.60 31.77
CA SER A 56 32.02 11.13 31.15
C SER A 56 31.78 11.48 29.67
N LEU A 57 32.60 12.39 29.13
CA LEU A 57 32.51 12.78 27.71
C LEU A 57 32.53 11.55 26.77
N GLY A 58 33.38 10.56 27.05
CA GLY A 58 33.47 9.33 26.26
C GLY A 58 32.19 8.49 26.30
N GLN A 59 31.55 8.37 27.46
CA GLN A 59 30.28 7.64 27.61
C GLN A 59 29.12 8.38 26.91
N GLY A 60 29.09 9.72 26.99
CA GLY A 60 28.07 10.52 26.31
C GLY A 60 28.16 10.40 24.79
N VAL A 61 29.38 10.48 24.25
CA VAL A 61 29.64 10.25 22.82
C VAL A 61 29.25 8.83 22.43
N PHE A 62 29.62 7.82 23.22
CA PHE A 62 29.26 6.44 22.96
C PHE A 62 27.74 6.21 22.90
N LEU A 63 26.95 6.83 23.80
CA LEU A 63 25.50 6.71 23.79
C LEU A 63 24.86 7.37 22.56
N VAL A 64 25.32 8.56 22.19
CA VAL A 64 24.78 9.29 21.02
C VAL A 64 25.14 8.56 19.73
N VAL A 65 26.40 8.17 19.56
CA VAL A 65 26.87 7.46 18.37
C VAL A 65 26.25 6.06 18.31
N GLY A 66 26.23 5.34 19.42
CA GLY A 66 25.61 4.01 19.53
C GLY A 66 24.11 4.03 19.24
N GLY A 67 23.37 4.99 19.81
CA GLY A 67 21.94 5.17 19.54
C GLY A 67 21.66 5.54 18.08
N SER A 68 22.47 6.43 17.51
CA SER A 68 22.35 6.80 16.09
C SER A 68 22.64 5.63 15.17
N LEU A 69 23.72 4.86 15.44
CA LEU A 69 24.06 3.65 14.71
C LEU A 69 22.96 2.61 14.81
N LEU A 70 22.35 2.43 15.98
CA LEU A 70 21.24 1.51 16.17
C LEU A 70 20.01 1.90 15.34
N ILE A 71 19.65 3.19 15.30
CA ILE A 71 18.57 3.70 14.43
C ILE A 71 18.90 3.43 12.96
N ILE A 72 20.10 3.82 12.51
CA ILE A 72 20.55 3.62 11.12
C ILE A 72 20.53 2.14 10.73
N LEU A 73 21.16 1.28 11.53
CA LEU A 73 21.26 -0.15 11.26
C LEU A 73 19.87 -0.79 11.21
N SER A 74 18.98 -0.42 12.14
CA SER A 74 17.62 -0.92 12.14
C SER A 74 16.83 -0.47 10.89
N SER A 75 16.97 0.78 10.45
CA SER A 75 16.36 1.26 9.20
C SER A 75 16.91 0.53 7.98
N ALA A 76 18.23 0.33 7.92
CA ALA A 76 18.88 -0.40 6.83
C ALA A 76 18.44 -1.87 6.77
N ILE A 77 18.26 -2.52 7.92
CA ILE A 77 17.73 -3.89 8.00
C ILE A 77 16.29 -3.94 7.47
N VAL A 78 15.45 -2.96 7.84
CA VAL A 78 14.07 -2.90 7.35
C VAL A 78 14.02 -2.61 5.84
N GLU A 79 14.88 -1.71 5.34
CA GLU A 79 15.05 -1.46 3.90
C GLU A 79 15.51 -2.72 3.16
N TRP A 80 16.45 -3.48 3.71
CA TRP A 80 16.89 -4.74 3.12
C TRP A 80 15.78 -5.80 3.13
N PHE A 81 15.03 -5.89 4.23
CA PHE A 81 13.93 -6.84 4.39
C PHE A 81 12.65 -6.44 3.63
N GLN A 82 12.58 -5.21 3.10
CA GLN A 82 11.36 -4.72 2.45
C GLN A 82 10.95 -5.55 1.23
N ILE A 83 11.91 -5.95 0.39
CA ILE A 83 11.64 -6.71 -0.84
C ILE A 83 11.11 -8.12 -0.52
N PRO A 84 11.78 -8.93 0.33
CA PRO A 84 11.22 -10.23 0.69
C PRO A 84 9.88 -10.08 1.43
N PHE A 85 9.72 -9.08 2.28
CA PHE A 85 8.44 -8.85 2.94
C PHE A 85 7.33 -8.45 1.96
N PHE A 86 7.63 -7.64 0.94
CA PHE A 86 6.68 -7.30 -0.12
C PHE A 86 6.24 -8.55 -0.89
N ARG A 87 7.17 -9.43 -1.26
CA ARG A 87 6.84 -10.73 -1.89
C ARG A 87 6.00 -11.66 -1.01
N LEU A 88 6.20 -11.58 0.31
CA LEU A 88 5.34 -12.29 1.27
C LEU A 88 3.90 -11.76 1.22
N LEU A 89 3.71 -10.44 1.12
CA LEU A 89 2.39 -9.80 0.99
C LEU A 89 1.74 -10.07 -0.37
N GLU A 90 2.51 -10.17 -1.44
CA GLU A 90 2.03 -10.61 -2.77
C GLU A 90 1.56 -12.07 -2.76
N GLY A 91 2.09 -12.89 -1.85
CA GLY A 91 1.71 -14.30 -1.73
C GLY A 91 2.70 -15.30 -2.31
N TYR A 92 3.82 -14.85 -2.88
CA TYR A 92 4.78 -15.73 -3.57
C TYR A 92 5.36 -16.82 -2.66
N TYR A 93 5.71 -16.51 -1.41
CA TYR A 93 6.35 -17.48 -0.52
C TYR A 93 5.41 -18.56 0.04
N TRP A 94 4.10 -18.37 -0.05
CA TRP A 94 3.14 -19.30 0.52
C TRP A 94 2.09 -19.75 -0.49
N ASN A 95 2.35 -19.52 -1.78
CA ASN A 95 1.45 -19.90 -2.86
C ASN A 95 1.17 -21.42 -2.90
N ASP A 96 2.17 -22.24 -2.58
CA ASP A 96 2.08 -23.70 -2.61
C ASP A 96 1.50 -24.31 -1.33
N THR A 97 1.09 -23.48 -0.38
CA THR A 97 0.52 -23.96 0.89
C THR A 97 -0.94 -24.38 0.74
N TYR A 98 -1.41 -25.28 1.60
CA TYR A 98 -2.82 -25.68 1.65
C TYR A 98 -3.79 -24.51 1.90
N ILE A 99 -3.34 -23.49 2.64
CA ILE A 99 -4.13 -22.29 2.89
C ILE A 99 -4.30 -21.50 1.59
N SER A 100 -3.22 -21.32 0.85
CA SER A 100 -3.24 -20.65 -0.45
C SER A 100 -4.14 -21.38 -1.44
N SER A 101 -4.01 -22.70 -1.59
CA SER A 101 -4.83 -23.47 -2.53
C SER A 101 -6.34 -23.36 -2.25
N LYS A 102 -6.73 -23.27 -0.98
CA LYS A 102 -8.12 -23.03 -0.58
C LYS A 102 -8.59 -21.60 -0.90
N LEU A 103 -7.72 -20.61 -0.74
CA LEU A 103 -8.02 -19.22 -1.07
C LEU A 103 -8.11 -19.02 -2.59
N THR A 104 -7.11 -19.47 -3.35
CA THR A 104 -7.09 -19.40 -4.81
C THR A 104 -8.25 -20.19 -5.42
N GLY A 105 -8.63 -21.34 -4.86
CA GLY A 105 -9.82 -22.08 -5.28
C GLY A 105 -11.13 -21.30 -5.09
N ARG A 106 -11.27 -20.54 -3.99
CA ARG A 106 -12.43 -19.66 -3.77
C ARG A 106 -12.43 -18.49 -4.75
N ILE A 107 -11.29 -17.83 -4.92
CA ILE A 107 -11.12 -16.71 -5.85
C ILE A 107 -11.41 -17.16 -7.27
N LYS A 108 -10.86 -18.30 -7.72
CA LYS A 108 -11.09 -18.87 -9.06
C LYS A 108 -12.57 -19.14 -9.32
N LYS A 109 -13.30 -19.67 -8.33
CA LYS A 109 -14.76 -19.85 -8.45
C LYS A 109 -15.50 -18.52 -8.57
N GLU A 110 -15.18 -17.57 -7.69
CA GLU A 110 -15.81 -16.24 -7.70
C GLU A 110 -15.57 -15.50 -9.02
N LEU A 111 -14.34 -15.58 -9.56
CA LEU A 111 -13.98 -14.98 -10.84
C LEU A 111 -14.76 -15.61 -11.99
N LYS A 112 -14.89 -16.94 -12.01
CA LYS A 112 -15.68 -17.63 -13.01
C LYS A 112 -17.15 -17.18 -12.98
N ASP A 113 -17.76 -17.14 -11.80
CA ASP A 113 -19.16 -16.71 -11.63
C ASP A 113 -19.34 -15.26 -12.12
N LYS A 114 -18.35 -14.40 -11.89
CA LYS A 114 -18.32 -13.00 -12.33
C LYS A 114 -18.10 -12.85 -13.84
N GLU A 115 -17.22 -13.65 -14.45
CA GLU A 115 -17.04 -13.68 -15.91
C GLU A 115 -18.31 -14.12 -16.62
N GLU A 116 -18.96 -15.19 -16.13
CA GLU A 116 -20.23 -15.66 -16.69
C GLU A 116 -21.31 -14.57 -16.59
N GLN A 117 -21.37 -13.84 -15.47
CA GLN A 117 -22.26 -12.69 -15.32
C GLN A 117 -21.91 -11.55 -16.29
N PHE A 118 -20.62 -11.28 -16.50
CA PHE A 118 -20.15 -10.25 -17.42
C PHE A 118 -20.60 -10.53 -18.85
N TYR A 119 -20.32 -11.72 -19.38
CA TYR A 119 -20.74 -12.08 -20.74
C TYR A 119 -22.26 -12.05 -20.90
N LYS A 120 -23.01 -12.53 -19.90
CA LYS A 120 -24.47 -12.49 -19.92
C LYS A 120 -25.03 -11.07 -19.97
N ASP A 121 -24.44 -10.14 -19.23
CA ASP A 121 -24.88 -8.75 -19.22
C ASP A 121 -24.40 -7.98 -20.45
N TYR A 122 -23.21 -8.32 -20.96
CA TYR A 122 -22.66 -7.80 -22.21
C TYR A 122 -23.51 -8.20 -23.42
N ASP A 123 -23.94 -9.46 -23.49
CA ASP A 123 -24.82 -9.96 -24.55
C ASP A 123 -26.19 -9.26 -24.54
N LYS A 124 -26.74 -8.97 -23.35
CA LYS A 124 -27.97 -8.15 -23.24
C LYS A 124 -27.75 -6.77 -23.85
N LEU A 125 -26.64 -6.10 -23.54
CA LEU A 125 -26.29 -4.79 -24.12
C LEU A 125 -26.12 -4.85 -25.64
N GLN A 126 -25.43 -5.85 -26.18
CA GLN A 126 -25.35 -5.99 -27.64
C GLN A 126 -26.73 -6.22 -28.28
N GLY A 127 -27.64 -6.89 -27.58
CA GLY A 127 -29.05 -7.00 -27.97
C GLY A 127 -29.76 -5.64 -28.02
N TYR A 128 -29.48 -4.74 -27.06
CA TYR A 128 -29.99 -3.36 -27.06
C TYR A 128 -29.41 -2.54 -28.23
N ASP A 129 -28.10 -2.58 -28.45
CA ASP A 129 -27.42 -1.88 -29.55
C ASP A 129 -27.90 -2.36 -30.94
N LYS A 130 -28.25 -3.64 -31.11
CA LYS A 130 -28.83 -4.16 -32.38
C LYS A 130 -30.26 -3.70 -32.64
N LEU A 131 -31.00 -3.29 -31.60
CA LEU A 131 -32.39 -2.80 -31.71
C LEU A 131 -32.47 -1.28 -31.94
N GLN A 132 -31.43 -0.52 -31.60
CA GLN A 132 -31.36 0.92 -31.86
C GLN A 132 -29.98 1.29 -32.42
N GLY A 133 -29.93 1.50 -33.73
CA GLY A 133 -28.74 1.98 -34.43
C GLY A 133 -28.10 3.20 -33.74
N TYR A 134 -26.77 3.23 -33.79
CA TYR A 134 -25.79 4.05 -33.05
C TYR A 134 -25.92 5.60 -33.08
N ASP A 135 -27.09 6.18 -33.34
CA ASP A 135 -27.25 7.63 -33.58
C ASP A 135 -27.88 8.44 -32.42
N LYS A 136 -28.32 7.81 -31.32
CA LYS A 136 -29.09 8.54 -30.28
C LYS A 136 -28.28 9.19 -29.15
N LEU A 137 -27.00 8.84 -28.96
CA LEU A 137 -26.22 9.36 -27.82
C LEU A 137 -25.73 10.81 -27.98
N GLN A 138 -25.85 11.43 -29.16
CA GLN A 138 -25.50 12.85 -29.39
C GLN A 138 -26.72 13.80 -29.51
N GLY A 139 -27.96 13.29 -29.48
CA GLY A 139 -29.16 14.05 -29.86
C GLY A 139 -30.08 14.53 -28.73
N TYR A 140 -29.68 14.45 -27.46
CA TYR A 140 -30.59 14.66 -26.31
C TYR A 140 -31.10 16.11 -26.12
N ASP A 141 -30.57 17.11 -26.83
CA ASP A 141 -30.95 18.52 -26.64
C ASP A 141 -32.16 18.99 -27.46
N LYS A 142 -32.74 18.19 -28.36
CA LYS A 142 -33.82 18.67 -29.25
C LYS A 142 -34.95 17.68 -29.49
N LEU A 143 -35.69 17.30 -28.45
CA LEU A 143 -37.03 16.73 -28.65
C LEU A 143 -37.99 17.19 -27.53
N GLN A 144 -38.48 18.43 -27.61
CA GLN A 144 -39.75 18.82 -27.00
C GLN A 144 -40.84 18.77 -28.07
N GLY A 145 -41.69 17.75 -28.01
CA GLY A 145 -42.85 17.65 -28.89
C GLY A 145 -43.54 16.29 -28.83
N ASN A 146 -44.53 16.17 -27.93
CA ASN A 146 -45.60 15.17 -27.91
C ASN A 146 -45.21 13.68 -27.82
N GLN A 147 -45.11 13.09 -26.60
CA GLN A 147 -45.34 11.64 -26.37
C GLN A 147 -45.52 11.23 -24.89
N LYS A 148 -46.47 11.83 -24.16
CA LYS A 148 -46.65 11.62 -22.69
C LYS A 148 -46.86 10.18 -22.19
N ASN A 149 -47.24 9.22 -23.04
CA ASN A 149 -47.44 7.81 -22.64
C ASN A 149 -46.27 6.88 -23.04
N ASN A 150 -45.40 7.28 -23.96
CA ASN A 150 -44.21 6.52 -24.37
C ASN A 150 -42.94 7.03 -23.66
N GLU A 151 -42.94 8.30 -23.23
CA GLU A 151 -41.80 8.92 -22.53
C GLU A 151 -41.44 8.24 -21.20
N SER A 152 -42.39 7.66 -20.47
CA SER A 152 -42.12 6.99 -19.19
C SER A 152 -41.47 5.62 -19.37
N THR A 153 -41.92 4.85 -20.37
CA THR A 153 -41.34 3.55 -20.73
C THR A 153 -39.95 3.71 -21.34
N GLU A 154 -39.78 4.66 -22.27
CA GLU A 154 -38.48 4.94 -22.89
C GLU A 154 -37.46 5.48 -21.87
N LYS A 155 -37.87 6.34 -20.92
CA LYS A 155 -37.00 6.79 -19.81
C LYS A 155 -36.60 5.67 -18.86
N ASN A 156 -37.47 4.69 -18.62
CA ASN A 156 -37.16 3.55 -17.77
C ASN A 156 -36.18 2.59 -18.46
N GLU A 157 -36.37 2.33 -19.76
CA GLU A 157 -35.45 1.51 -20.57
C GLU A 157 -34.05 2.11 -20.62
N ILE A 158 -33.93 3.42 -20.89
CA ILE A 158 -32.63 4.13 -20.87
C ILE A 158 -31.98 4.05 -19.48
N LYS A 159 -32.77 4.20 -18.41
CA LYS A 159 -32.26 4.14 -17.04
C LYS A 159 -31.73 2.74 -16.69
N ASP A 160 -32.42 1.69 -17.15
CA ASP A 160 -32.00 0.31 -16.95
C ASP A 160 -30.75 -0.03 -17.76
N GLU A 161 -30.63 0.47 -19.00
CA GLU A 161 -29.42 0.35 -19.81
C GLU A 161 -28.22 1.05 -19.17
N ILE A 162 -28.38 2.29 -18.71
CA ILE A 162 -27.31 3.03 -17.99
C ILE A 162 -26.89 2.28 -16.73
N LYS A 163 -27.84 1.69 -16.01
CA LYS A 163 -27.56 0.88 -14.82
C LYS A 163 -26.75 -0.37 -15.20
N LEU A 164 -27.14 -1.07 -16.25
CA LEU A 164 -26.45 -2.26 -16.76
C LEU A 164 -25.03 -1.94 -17.22
N ARG A 165 -24.84 -0.84 -17.98
CA ARG A 165 -23.49 -0.36 -18.38
C ARG A 165 -22.62 -0.06 -17.17
N LYS A 166 -23.16 0.57 -16.12
CA LYS A 166 -22.42 0.82 -14.87
C LYS A 166 -22.05 -0.46 -14.13
N GLU A 167 -22.92 -1.47 -14.14
CA GLU A 167 -22.65 -2.77 -13.52
C GLU A 167 -21.56 -3.53 -14.29
N LEU A 168 -21.59 -3.49 -15.63
CA LEU A 168 -20.55 -4.07 -16.48
C LEU A 168 -19.19 -3.40 -16.28
N ILE A 169 -19.11 -2.08 -16.26
CA ILE A 169 -17.84 -1.37 -16.02
C ILE A 169 -17.24 -1.79 -14.68
N LYS A 170 -18.06 -1.87 -13.62
CA LYS A 170 -17.59 -2.33 -12.30
C LYS A 170 -17.09 -3.78 -12.30
N LEU A 171 -17.69 -4.61 -13.14
CA LEU A 171 -17.35 -6.02 -13.25
C LEU A 171 -16.07 -6.19 -14.07
N ASP A 172 -15.93 -5.42 -15.15
CA ASP A 172 -14.71 -5.31 -15.96
C ASP A 172 -13.53 -4.83 -15.11
N ASP A 173 -13.69 -3.69 -14.41
CA ASP A 173 -12.70 -3.15 -13.47
C ASP A 173 -12.31 -4.19 -12.40
N TYR A 174 -13.27 -4.99 -11.93
CA TYR A 174 -12.99 -6.05 -10.96
C TYR A 174 -12.16 -7.17 -11.58
N LEU A 175 -12.54 -7.66 -12.76
CA LEU A 175 -11.86 -8.76 -13.44
C LEU A 175 -10.45 -8.36 -13.89
N ASP A 176 -10.26 -7.11 -14.32
CA ASP A 176 -8.98 -6.52 -14.71
C ASP A 176 -7.92 -6.50 -13.60
N ASN A 177 -8.34 -6.61 -12.33
CA ASN A 177 -7.43 -6.70 -11.20
C ASN A 177 -6.92 -8.13 -10.92
N TYR A 178 -7.25 -9.09 -11.79
CA TYR A 178 -6.84 -10.49 -11.65
C TYR A 178 -6.19 -11.01 -12.94
N PRO A 179 -5.22 -11.93 -12.84
CA PRO A 179 -4.58 -12.52 -14.01
C PRO A 179 -5.59 -13.29 -14.86
N VAL A 180 -5.44 -13.20 -16.18
CA VAL A 180 -6.30 -13.90 -17.14
C VAL A 180 -6.00 -15.39 -17.08
N ASP A 181 -4.71 -15.77 -17.04
CA ASP A 181 -4.32 -17.14 -16.73
C ASP A 181 -4.64 -17.49 -15.27
N ARG A 182 -5.69 -18.30 -15.08
CA ARG A 182 -6.18 -18.72 -13.77
C ARG A 182 -5.24 -19.67 -13.03
N ASP A 183 -4.20 -20.18 -13.68
CA ASP A 183 -3.19 -21.02 -13.02
C ASP A 183 -2.06 -20.16 -12.43
N THR A 184 -2.01 -18.87 -12.77
CA THR A 184 -1.07 -17.89 -12.19
C THR A 184 -1.66 -17.08 -11.03
N LEU A 185 -2.89 -17.38 -10.61
CA LEU A 185 -3.56 -16.73 -9.49
C LEU A 185 -2.73 -16.84 -8.20
N LEU A 186 -2.62 -15.71 -7.50
CA LEU A 186 -1.98 -15.59 -6.20
C LEU A 186 -3.03 -15.53 -5.08
N PRO A 187 -2.66 -15.85 -3.82
CA PRO A 187 -3.61 -15.90 -2.72
C PRO A 187 -4.03 -14.52 -2.19
N THR A 188 -3.37 -13.43 -2.61
CA THR A 188 -3.65 -12.07 -2.12
C THR A 188 -4.13 -11.14 -3.23
N ARG A 189 -4.95 -10.14 -2.85
CA ARG A 189 -5.39 -9.07 -3.75
C ARG A 189 -4.21 -8.32 -4.36
N LEU A 190 -3.18 -8.04 -3.54
CA LEU A 190 -1.98 -7.33 -3.97
C LEU A 190 -1.23 -8.11 -5.05
N GLY A 191 -1.01 -9.42 -4.82
CA GLY A 191 -0.33 -10.27 -5.79
C GLY A 191 -1.11 -10.38 -7.09
N ASN A 192 -2.42 -10.61 -7.02
CA ASN A 192 -3.27 -10.73 -8.21
C ASN A 192 -3.29 -9.45 -9.05
N LEU A 193 -3.38 -8.28 -8.40
CA LEU A 193 -3.35 -6.97 -9.06
C LEU A 193 -2.05 -6.75 -9.83
N LEU A 194 -0.92 -6.96 -9.17
CA LEU A 194 0.40 -6.79 -9.79
C LEU A 194 0.63 -7.82 -10.90
N ARG A 195 0.24 -9.08 -10.67
CA ARG A 195 0.35 -10.14 -11.68
C ARG A 195 -0.50 -9.84 -12.91
N ALA A 196 -1.72 -9.35 -12.74
CA ALA A 196 -2.58 -8.93 -13.84
C ALA A 196 -1.94 -7.81 -14.67
N ALA A 197 -1.26 -6.87 -14.02
CA ALA A 197 -0.52 -5.81 -14.70
C ALA A 197 0.72 -6.31 -15.44
N GLU A 198 1.42 -7.29 -14.87
CA GLU A 198 2.59 -7.94 -15.50
C GLU A 198 2.20 -8.81 -16.70
N GLU A 199 1.02 -9.44 -16.66
CA GLU A 199 0.52 -10.32 -17.73
C GLU A 199 -0.05 -9.52 -18.91
N TYR A 200 -0.61 -8.32 -18.63
CA TYR A 200 -1.28 -7.48 -19.61
C TYR A 200 -0.48 -7.24 -20.91
N PRO A 201 0.81 -6.81 -20.88
CA PRO A 201 1.57 -6.57 -22.10
C PRO A 201 1.81 -7.84 -22.92
N ASN A 202 1.90 -9.00 -22.25
CA ASN A 202 2.09 -10.27 -22.92
C ASN A 202 0.81 -10.72 -23.62
N ILE A 203 -0.35 -10.59 -22.98
CA ILE A 203 -1.64 -10.93 -23.60
C ILE A 203 -1.96 -9.97 -24.74
N ARG A 204 -1.75 -8.67 -24.52
CA ARG A 204 -2.19 -7.65 -25.47
C ARG A 204 -1.25 -7.51 -26.66
N TYR A 205 0.06 -7.62 -26.43
CA TYR A 205 1.09 -7.31 -27.41
C TYR A 205 2.11 -8.43 -27.61
N GLY A 206 2.01 -9.57 -26.92
CA GLY A 206 3.05 -10.61 -26.92
C GLY A 206 4.36 -10.22 -26.22
N LEU A 207 4.38 -9.06 -25.55
CA LEU A 207 5.59 -8.54 -24.93
C LEU A 207 5.73 -9.08 -23.51
N GLU A 208 6.65 -10.02 -23.29
CA GLU A 208 6.94 -10.57 -21.96
C GLU A 208 7.56 -9.48 -21.08
N THR A 209 6.79 -9.01 -20.09
CA THR A 209 7.14 -7.87 -19.22
C THR A 209 8.55 -7.96 -18.65
N PHE A 210 8.94 -9.07 -18.00
CA PHE A 210 10.26 -9.20 -17.38
C PHE A 210 11.43 -9.18 -18.38
N THR A 211 11.20 -9.62 -19.62
CA THR A 211 12.22 -9.65 -20.67
C THR A 211 12.37 -8.26 -21.31
N VAL A 212 11.24 -7.61 -21.58
CA VAL A 212 11.16 -6.35 -22.33
C VAL A 212 11.42 -5.13 -21.45
N TRP A 213 10.98 -5.16 -20.19
CA TRP A 213 11.02 -4.02 -19.27
C TRP A 213 12.40 -3.34 -19.16
N PRO A 214 13.54 -4.04 -19.00
CA PRO A 214 14.85 -3.38 -18.91
C PRO A 214 15.22 -2.58 -20.16
N ARG A 215 14.77 -3.01 -21.35
CA ARG A 215 15.03 -2.28 -22.61
C ARG A 215 14.06 -1.11 -22.74
N LEU A 216 12.79 -1.35 -22.43
CA LEU A 216 11.77 -0.31 -22.45
C LEU A 216 12.16 0.83 -21.51
N TRP A 217 12.63 0.51 -20.30
CA TRP A 217 13.13 1.48 -19.31
C TRP A 217 14.23 2.41 -19.86
N MET A 218 15.09 1.93 -20.76
CA MET A 218 16.15 2.75 -21.36
C MET A 218 15.63 3.73 -22.41
N VAL A 219 14.45 3.45 -22.99
CA VAL A 219 13.79 4.28 -24.00
C VAL A 219 12.82 5.29 -23.36
N LEU A 220 12.40 5.06 -22.12
CA LEU A 220 11.46 5.95 -21.43
C LEU A 220 12.04 7.35 -21.22
N PRO A 221 11.24 8.41 -21.44
CA PRO A 221 11.65 9.76 -21.07
C PRO A 221 11.79 9.92 -19.55
N ASP A 222 12.59 10.91 -19.13
CA ASP A 222 12.92 11.14 -17.72
C ASP A 222 11.69 11.36 -16.83
N ASN A 223 10.67 12.06 -17.34
CA ASN A 223 9.44 12.31 -16.60
C ASN A 223 8.71 10.99 -16.24
N ALA A 224 8.63 10.04 -17.18
CA ALA A 224 7.99 8.75 -16.98
C ALA A 224 8.79 7.89 -15.99
N ARG A 225 10.14 7.85 -16.12
CA ARG A 225 11.00 7.13 -15.18
C ARG A 225 10.89 7.68 -13.76
N ASN A 226 10.88 9.00 -13.62
CA ASN A 226 10.74 9.65 -12.32
C ASN A 226 9.37 9.35 -11.68
N LEU A 227 8.30 9.32 -12.47
CA LEU A 227 6.96 8.95 -12.00
C LEU A 227 6.89 7.49 -11.52
N HIS A 228 7.50 6.56 -12.26
CA HIS A 228 7.63 5.16 -11.83
C HIS A 228 8.39 5.05 -10.51
N ASN A 229 9.55 5.71 -10.42
CA ASN A 229 10.38 5.70 -9.21
C ASN A 229 9.66 6.32 -8.01
N SER A 230 8.90 7.40 -8.19
CA SER A 230 8.17 8.04 -7.09
C SER A 230 7.06 7.14 -6.56
N VAL A 231 6.27 6.51 -7.44
CA VAL A 231 5.21 5.58 -7.02
C VAL A 231 5.80 4.33 -6.36
N LEU A 232 6.88 3.78 -6.92
CA LEU A 232 7.56 2.62 -6.33
C LEU A 232 8.13 2.93 -4.95
N GLU A 233 8.72 4.12 -4.76
CA GLU A 233 9.21 4.56 -3.45
C GLU A 233 8.07 4.71 -2.45
N GLU A 234 6.88 5.17 -2.86
CA GLU A 234 5.71 5.22 -1.99
C GLU A 234 5.21 3.83 -1.58
N VAL A 235 5.18 2.88 -2.53
CA VAL A 235 4.86 1.46 -2.25
C VAL A 235 5.83 0.88 -1.22
N TYR A 236 7.14 1.08 -1.42
CA TYR A 236 8.15 0.60 -0.50
C TYR A 236 8.10 1.30 0.85
N LYS A 237 7.88 2.61 0.89
CA LYS A 237 7.68 3.36 2.13
C LYS A 237 6.49 2.83 2.92
N ASN A 238 5.34 2.59 2.28
CA ASN A 238 4.18 2.03 2.96
C ASN A 238 4.45 0.60 3.48
N THR A 239 5.17 -0.20 2.69
CA THR A 239 5.63 -1.53 3.10
C THR A 239 6.53 -1.48 4.34
N ARG A 240 7.49 -0.55 4.38
CA ARG A 240 8.36 -0.33 5.56
C ARG A 240 7.54 0.08 6.78
N ILE A 241 6.52 0.93 6.63
CA ILE A 241 5.62 1.30 7.73
C ILE A 241 4.90 0.06 8.28
N ILE A 242 4.43 -0.85 7.42
CA ILE A 242 3.82 -2.10 7.86
C ILE A 242 4.83 -2.95 8.66
N ILE A 243 6.07 -3.10 8.18
CA ILE A 243 7.12 -3.84 8.90
C ILE A 243 7.37 -3.23 10.29
N TRP A 244 7.54 -1.92 10.36
CA TRP A 244 7.72 -1.19 11.63
C TRP A 244 6.51 -1.34 12.55
N SER A 245 5.29 -1.33 12.02
CA SER A 245 4.07 -1.51 12.81
C SER A 245 4.01 -2.89 13.46
N ILE A 246 4.38 -3.95 12.71
CA ILE A 246 4.43 -5.33 13.23
C ILE A 246 5.53 -5.45 14.29
N GLY A 247 6.72 -4.90 14.00
CA GLY A 247 7.84 -4.90 14.94
C GLY A 247 7.50 -4.18 16.26
N ALA A 248 6.82 -3.03 16.16
CA ALA A 248 6.34 -2.27 17.31
C ALA A 248 5.38 -3.08 18.18
N THR A 249 4.40 -3.78 17.58
CA THR A 249 3.47 -4.61 18.33
C THR A 249 4.18 -5.71 19.13
N VAL A 250 5.16 -6.37 18.52
CA VAL A 250 5.89 -7.46 19.20
C VAL A 250 6.79 -6.89 20.31
N ILE A 251 7.64 -5.92 19.99
CA ILE A 251 8.66 -5.43 20.92
C ILE A 251 8.03 -4.61 22.05
N TRP A 252 7.11 -3.69 21.74
CA TRP A 252 6.44 -2.91 22.77
C TRP A 252 5.49 -3.78 23.58
N GLY A 253 4.83 -4.77 22.99
CA GLY A 253 4.00 -5.73 23.72
C GLY A 253 4.80 -6.47 24.81
N ILE A 254 6.01 -6.94 24.47
CA ILE A 254 6.93 -7.57 25.42
C ILE A 254 7.38 -6.58 26.51
N LEU A 255 7.82 -5.38 26.12
CA LEU A 255 8.28 -4.36 27.07
C LEU A 255 7.18 -3.93 28.05
N ILE A 256 5.98 -3.70 27.54
CA ILE A 256 4.81 -3.37 28.36
C ILE A 256 4.52 -4.51 29.33
N SER A 257 4.55 -5.77 28.88
CA SER A 257 4.37 -6.93 29.76
C SER A 257 5.43 -6.98 30.88
N LEU A 258 6.68 -6.66 30.57
CA LEU A 258 7.78 -6.63 31.55
C LEU A 258 7.60 -5.52 32.58
N ILE A 259 7.16 -4.33 32.14
CA ILE A 259 6.83 -3.19 33.02
C ILE A 259 5.73 -3.61 34.01
N PHE A 260 4.65 -4.23 33.53
CA PHE A 260 3.57 -4.69 34.40
C PHE A 260 3.99 -5.81 35.37
N SER A 261 4.98 -6.65 35.01
CA SER A 261 5.46 -7.70 35.91
C SER A 261 6.39 -7.20 37.03
N ASN A 262 7.13 -6.11 36.81
CA ASN A 262 8.12 -5.62 37.78
C ASN A 262 7.53 -4.63 38.80
N ILE A 263 6.36 -4.07 38.53
CA ILE A 263 5.74 -3.10 39.42
C ILE A 263 4.83 -3.81 40.43
N ARG A 264 5.17 -3.72 41.74
CA ARG A 264 4.20 -4.04 42.79
C ARG A 264 3.04 -3.05 42.69
N LEU A 265 1.83 -3.55 42.39
CA LEU A 265 0.61 -2.76 42.21
C LEU A 265 0.33 -1.74 43.34
N SER A 266 0.90 -1.94 44.53
CA SER A 266 0.75 -1.08 45.71
C SER A 266 1.62 0.19 45.72
N SER A 267 2.51 0.38 44.74
CA SER A 267 3.52 1.47 44.74
C SER A 267 3.35 2.52 43.65
N LEU A 268 2.44 2.31 42.70
CA LEU A 268 2.13 3.29 41.66
C LEU A 268 1.23 4.38 42.22
N THR A 269 1.72 5.61 42.34
CA THR A 269 0.84 6.75 42.55
C THR A 269 0.00 6.99 41.27
N PRO A 270 -1.31 7.28 41.39
CA PRO A 270 -2.26 7.37 40.27
C PRO A 270 -1.84 8.34 39.16
N SER A 271 -1.09 9.39 39.53
CA SER A 271 -0.61 10.44 38.64
C SER A 271 0.43 9.96 37.64
N ILE A 272 1.31 9.02 38.00
CA ILE A 272 2.39 8.55 37.11
C ILE A 272 1.85 7.56 36.07
N VAL A 273 0.94 6.66 36.46
CA VAL A 273 0.27 5.75 35.53
C VAL A 273 -0.62 6.51 34.55
N LEU A 274 -1.34 7.53 35.04
CA LEU A 274 -2.15 8.42 34.21
C LEU A 274 -1.28 9.24 33.24
N LEU A 275 -0.13 9.76 33.68
CA LEU A 275 0.81 10.50 32.82
C LEU A 275 1.40 9.62 31.71
N VAL A 276 1.78 8.38 32.05
CA VAL A 276 2.32 7.41 31.10
C VAL A 276 1.27 6.97 30.08
N LEU A 277 0.03 6.73 30.52
CA LEU A 277 -1.07 6.35 29.63
C LEU A 277 -1.58 7.52 28.77
N LEU A 278 -1.60 8.75 29.32
CA LEU A 278 -1.85 9.96 28.54
C LEU A 278 -0.73 10.23 27.54
N SER A 279 0.53 9.90 27.88
CA SER A 279 1.65 10.00 26.94
C SER A 279 1.57 8.94 25.84
N LEU A 280 1.21 7.69 26.15
CA LEU A 280 1.00 6.62 25.17
C LEU A 280 -0.21 6.92 24.26
N GLY A 281 -1.32 7.41 24.82
CA GLY A 281 -2.48 7.87 24.06
C GLY A 281 -2.17 9.11 23.22
N GLY A 282 -1.38 10.05 23.74
CA GLY A 282 -0.87 11.23 23.04
C GLY A 282 0.11 10.90 21.91
N ILE A 283 0.94 9.88 22.09
CA ILE A 283 1.88 9.39 21.08
C ILE A 283 1.13 8.60 20.00
N MET A 284 0.15 7.78 20.37
CA MET A 284 -0.77 7.16 19.41
C MET A 284 -1.62 8.21 18.67
N PHE A 285 -1.94 9.33 19.32
CA PHE A 285 -2.55 10.52 18.71
C PHE A 285 -1.62 11.18 17.68
N VAL A 286 -0.34 11.40 17.98
CA VAL A 286 0.63 11.98 17.02
C VAL A 286 0.93 11.03 15.87
N ILE A 287 1.10 9.73 16.15
CA ILE A 287 1.33 8.72 15.12
C ILE A 287 0.09 8.56 14.25
N GLY A 288 -1.10 8.47 14.83
CA GLY A 288 -2.36 8.41 14.10
C GLY A 288 -2.61 9.67 13.27
N TYR A 289 -2.32 10.85 13.82
CA TYR A 289 -2.43 12.14 13.13
C TYR A 289 -1.44 12.29 11.97
N LEU A 290 -0.16 11.96 12.18
CA LEU A 290 0.86 11.99 11.13
C LEU A 290 0.61 10.93 10.06
N PHE A 291 0.12 9.76 10.46
CA PHE A 291 -0.26 8.69 9.56
C PHE A 291 -1.50 9.06 8.73
N PHE A 292 -2.50 9.69 9.34
CA PHE A 292 -3.74 10.16 8.69
C PHE A 292 -3.51 11.38 7.78
N THR A 293 -2.66 12.33 8.18
CA THR A 293 -2.26 13.47 7.33
C THR A 293 -1.39 13.03 6.16
N TYR A 294 -0.55 12.01 6.34
CA TYR A 294 0.19 11.36 5.25
C TYR A 294 -0.69 10.47 4.33
N LEU A 295 -1.90 10.14 4.74
CA LEU A 295 -2.85 9.31 3.99
C LEU A 295 -3.83 10.11 3.12
N LEU A 296 -4.00 11.42 3.36
CA LEU A 296 -5.06 12.24 2.76
C LEU A 296 -4.54 13.42 1.91
N ASP A 297 -3.36 13.29 1.30
CA ASP A 297 -2.72 14.40 0.58
C ASP A 297 -3.45 14.86 -0.70
N GLU A 298 -4.62 14.30 -1.06
CA GLU A 298 -5.40 14.76 -2.22
C GLU A 298 -6.67 15.57 -1.91
N LYS A 299 -7.19 15.59 -0.68
CA LYS A 299 -8.39 16.42 -0.35
C LYS A 299 -8.23 17.20 0.94
N LYS A 300 -7.35 18.20 0.90
CA LYS A 300 -7.44 19.39 1.76
C LYS A 300 -8.82 20.00 1.53
N ILE A 301 -9.73 19.95 2.50
CA ILE A 301 -10.59 21.09 2.88
C ILE A 301 -11.54 20.78 4.06
N LEU A 302 -11.93 19.54 4.40
CA LEU A 302 -13.00 19.39 5.43
C LEU A 302 -12.94 18.22 6.44
N ASN A 303 -11.77 17.68 6.78
CA ASN A 303 -11.69 16.52 7.70
C ASN A 303 -10.78 16.68 8.93
N ILE A 304 -10.31 17.90 9.24
CA ILE A 304 -9.47 18.12 10.43
C ILE A 304 -10.35 18.21 11.71
N SER A 305 -11.56 18.76 11.64
CA SER A 305 -12.42 18.95 12.81
C SER A 305 -13.02 17.65 13.36
N PHE A 306 -13.50 16.75 12.50
CA PHE A 306 -14.14 15.50 12.94
C PHE A 306 -13.15 14.50 13.57
N THR A 307 -11.96 14.36 13.01
CA THR A 307 -10.93 13.45 13.53
C THR A 307 -10.38 13.94 14.88
N THR A 308 -10.25 15.25 15.05
CA THR A 308 -9.83 15.85 16.33
C THR A 308 -10.88 15.67 17.41
N ILE A 309 -12.17 15.79 17.07
CA ILE A 309 -13.28 15.53 18.01
C ILE A 309 -13.36 14.04 18.37
N TYR A 310 -13.27 13.14 17.39
CA TYR A 310 -13.31 11.69 17.62
C TYR A 310 -12.16 11.19 18.51
N THR A 311 -10.96 11.74 18.32
CA THR A 311 -9.76 11.38 19.10
C THR A 311 -9.79 11.94 20.52
N VAL A 312 -10.31 13.15 20.72
CA VAL A 312 -10.52 13.73 22.05
C VAL A 312 -11.57 12.94 22.82
N ILE A 313 -12.67 12.54 22.18
CA ILE A 313 -13.72 11.72 22.80
C ILE A 313 -13.19 10.34 23.20
N TRP A 314 -12.41 9.68 22.33
CA TRP A 314 -11.79 8.39 22.64
C TRP A 314 -10.75 8.47 23.76
N GLY A 315 -9.90 9.51 23.77
CA GLY A 315 -8.93 9.74 24.83
C GLY A 315 -9.59 9.99 26.19
N ILE A 316 -10.66 10.78 26.22
CA ILE A 316 -11.46 11.04 27.43
C ILE A 316 -12.16 9.74 27.89
N ALA A 317 -12.75 8.98 26.98
CA ALA A 317 -13.43 7.72 27.29
C ALA A 317 -12.45 6.67 27.86
N LEU A 318 -11.25 6.56 27.28
CA LEU A 318 -10.22 5.64 27.79
C LEU A 318 -9.74 6.06 29.18
N SER A 319 -9.52 7.36 29.39
CA SER A 319 -9.10 7.92 30.69
C SER A 319 -10.17 7.70 31.78
N LEU A 320 -11.46 7.82 31.44
CA LEU A 320 -12.58 7.57 32.35
C LEU A 320 -12.72 6.08 32.70
N ILE A 321 -12.64 5.19 31.70
CA ILE A 321 -12.71 3.73 31.88
C ILE A 321 -11.55 3.24 32.76
N PHE A 322 -10.34 3.76 32.56
CA PHE A 322 -9.17 3.40 33.38
C PHE A 322 -9.23 3.98 34.80
N SER A 323 -9.75 5.20 34.98
CA SER A 323 -9.99 5.76 36.32
C SER A 323 -11.03 4.95 37.11
N MET A 324 -12.04 4.38 36.44
CA MET A 324 -13.02 3.48 37.06
C MET A 324 -12.43 2.10 37.39
N LEU A 325 -11.50 1.61 36.55
CA LEU A 325 -10.81 0.34 36.72
C LEU A 325 -9.84 0.31 37.92
N TYR A 326 -9.18 1.44 38.20
CA TYR A 326 -8.18 1.58 39.26
C TYR A 326 -8.77 1.50 40.68
N ASN A 327 -9.95 2.08 40.90
CA ASN A 327 -10.56 2.14 42.24
C ASN A 327 -11.16 0.80 42.70
N ASN A 328 -11.22 -0.23 41.84
CA ASN A 328 -11.81 -1.53 42.15
C ASN A 328 -11.02 -2.69 41.52
N PRO A 329 -10.17 -3.41 42.27
CA PRO A 329 -9.36 -4.52 41.73
C PRO A 329 -10.20 -5.67 41.14
N LEU A 330 -11.46 -5.82 41.56
CA LEU A 330 -12.45 -6.73 40.99
C LEU A 330 -12.97 -6.30 39.61
N ILE A 331 -12.94 -4.99 39.30
CA ILE A 331 -13.32 -4.42 38.00
C ILE A 331 -12.12 -4.49 37.05
N TYR A 332 -10.89 -4.29 37.55
CA TYR A 332 -9.63 -4.44 36.80
C TYR A 332 -9.48 -5.79 36.12
N SER A 333 -9.61 -6.89 36.87
CA SER A 333 -9.50 -8.24 36.31
C SER A 333 -10.58 -8.58 35.29
N LYS A 334 -11.74 -7.90 35.33
CA LYS A 334 -12.86 -8.11 34.42
C LYS A 334 -12.82 -7.24 33.16
N LEU A 335 -12.36 -5.98 33.21
CA LEU A 335 -12.32 -5.10 32.01
C LEU A 335 -10.94 -5.05 31.33
N LEU A 336 -9.85 -5.51 31.96
CA LEU A 336 -8.54 -5.60 31.28
C LEU A 336 -8.61 -6.44 29.98
N PRO A 337 -9.32 -7.59 29.92
CA PRO A 337 -9.53 -8.32 28.67
C PRO A 337 -10.27 -7.49 27.61
N LEU A 338 -11.27 -6.70 28.02
CA LEU A 338 -12.05 -5.84 27.12
C LEU A 338 -11.16 -4.76 26.50
N VAL A 339 -10.30 -4.14 27.30
CA VAL A 339 -9.34 -3.13 26.83
C VAL A 339 -8.35 -3.75 25.83
N LEU A 340 -7.80 -4.92 26.13
CA LEU A 340 -6.90 -5.63 25.22
C LEU A 340 -7.57 -6.01 23.90
N ILE A 341 -8.85 -6.40 23.95
CA ILE A 341 -9.67 -6.66 22.75
C ILE A 341 -9.84 -5.37 21.92
N ILE A 342 -10.13 -4.23 22.56
CA ILE A 342 -10.25 -2.94 21.86
C ILE A 342 -8.92 -2.55 21.18
N PHE A 343 -7.79 -2.72 21.87
CA PHE A 343 -6.47 -2.47 21.28
C PHE A 343 -6.17 -3.41 20.12
N LEU A 344 -6.51 -4.70 20.24
CA LEU A 344 -6.37 -5.67 19.16
C LEU A 344 -7.22 -5.29 17.94
N ILE A 345 -8.48 -4.89 18.16
CA ILE A 345 -9.38 -4.42 17.08
C ILE A 345 -8.82 -3.16 16.43
N GLY A 346 -8.37 -2.18 17.21
CA GLY A 346 -7.75 -0.96 16.70
C GLY A 346 -6.49 -1.24 15.87
N TYR A 347 -5.66 -2.18 16.34
CA TYR A 347 -4.48 -2.64 15.60
C TYR A 347 -4.86 -3.32 14.27
N LEU A 348 -5.82 -4.24 14.29
CA LEU A 348 -6.31 -4.90 13.08
C LEU A 348 -6.90 -3.90 12.09
N PHE A 349 -7.61 -2.88 12.58
CA PHE A 349 -8.14 -1.79 11.76
C PHE A 349 -7.03 -0.96 11.10
N ILE A 350 -6.01 -0.52 11.86
CA ILE A 350 -4.88 0.23 11.31
C ILE A 350 -4.15 -0.61 10.24
N ARG A 351 -3.95 -1.90 10.51
CA ARG A 351 -3.33 -2.81 9.53
C ARG A 351 -4.17 -2.95 8.27
N HIS A 352 -5.50 -3.02 8.39
CA HIS A 352 -6.39 -3.05 7.24
C HIS A 352 -6.27 -1.76 6.41
N VAL A 353 -6.31 -0.59 7.04
CA VAL A 353 -6.14 0.71 6.36
C VAL A 353 -4.78 0.80 5.65
N LEU A 354 -3.70 0.36 6.32
CA LEU A 354 -2.36 0.29 5.73
C LEU A 354 -2.30 -0.59 4.49
N TYR A 355 -3.01 -1.72 4.53
CA TYR A 355 -3.07 -2.66 3.42
C TYR A 355 -3.92 -2.13 2.26
N GLU A 356 -5.06 -1.49 2.50
CA GLU A 356 -5.82 -0.84 1.43
C GLU A 356 -5.02 0.30 0.79
N LYS A 357 -4.29 1.12 1.56
CA LYS A 357 -3.36 2.10 0.98
C LYS A 357 -2.30 1.46 0.09
N LEU A 358 -1.78 0.29 0.49
CA LEU A 358 -0.81 -0.44 -0.32
C LEU A 358 -1.42 -0.90 -1.64
N LEU A 359 -2.68 -1.34 -1.62
CA LEU A 359 -3.41 -1.73 -2.84
C LEU A 359 -3.65 -0.54 -3.77
N ASP A 360 -4.01 0.63 -3.23
CA ASP A 360 -4.20 1.84 -4.04
C ASP A 360 -2.90 2.23 -4.75
N LEU A 361 -1.77 2.26 -4.01
CA LEU A 361 -0.45 2.56 -4.58
C LEU A 361 -0.02 1.51 -5.62
N ALA A 362 -0.28 0.22 -5.33
CA ALA A 362 0.02 -0.86 -6.27
C ALA A 362 -0.85 -0.77 -7.53
N SER A 363 -2.10 -0.29 -7.43
CA SER A 363 -2.99 -0.07 -8.56
C SER A 363 -2.49 1.06 -9.46
N VAL A 364 -2.03 2.15 -8.86
CA VAL A 364 -1.38 3.25 -9.61
C VAL A 364 -0.13 2.73 -10.33
N TYR A 365 0.72 1.95 -9.64
CA TYR A 365 1.90 1.34 -10.27
C TYR A 365 1.52 0.38 -11.41
N ALA A 366 0.52 -0.47 -11.20
CA ALA A 366 -0.01 -1.39 -12.21
C ALA A 366 -0.49 -0.65 -13.46
N ASN A 367 -1.25 0.43 -13.30
CA ASN A 367 -1.74 1.25 -14.40
C ASN A 367 -0.61 1.98 -15.13
N LEU A 368 0.39 2.48 -14.39
CA LEU A 368 1.59 3.06 -15.00
C LEU A 368 2.35 2.03 -15.83
N LEU A 369 2.49 0.80 -15.33
CA LEU A 369 3.11 -0.29 -16.07
C LEU A 369 2.37 -0.55 -17.38
N ARG A 370 1.04 -0.76 -17.33
CA ARG A 370 0.18 -0.95 -18.52
C ARG A 370 0.34 0.19 -19.53
N SER A 371 0.14 1.42 -19.05
CA SER A 371 0.25 2.64 -19.87
C SER A 371 1.63 2.81 -20.50
N THR A 372 2.69 2.35 -19.82
CA THR A 372 4.05 2.42 -20.35
C THR A 372 4.21 1.55 -21.59
N PHE A 373 3.67 0.33 -21.57
CA PHE A 373 3.64 -0.52 -22.76
C PHE A 373 2.70 0.04 -23.83
N ASP A 374 1.54 0.57 -23.44
CA ASP A 374 0.58 1.15 -24.38
C ASP A 374 1.14 2.34 -25.16
N LEU A 375 1.97 3.17 -24.51
CA LEU A 375 2.48 4.40 -25.11
C LEU A 375 3.86 4.23 -25.75
N TYR A 376 4.77 3.47 -25.12
CA TYR A 376 6.19 3.48 -25.50
C TYR A 376 6.67 2.20 -26.20
N ARG A 377 5.82 1.17 -26.38
CA ARG A 377 6.25 -0.08 -27.05
C ARG A 377 6.78 0.17 -28.47
N PHE A 378 6.21 1.11 -29.22
CA PHE A 378 6.68 1.39 -30.58
C PHE A 378 8.05 2.07 -30.60
N ASP A 379 8.39 2.83 -29.57
CA ASP A 379 9.73 3.41 -29.46
C ASP A 379 10.77 2.32 -29.16
N LEU A 380 10.40 1.26 -28.43
CA LEU A 380 11.24 0.07 -28.32
C LEU A 380 11.52 -0.57 -29.69
N TYR A 381 10.48 -0.81 -30.51
CA TYR A 381 10.66 -1.38 -31.85
C TYR A 381 11.58 -0.51 -32.73
N LYS A 382 11.38 0.82 -32.72
CA LYS A 382 12.23 1.76 -33.47
C LYS A 382 13.69 1.72 -33.03
N ASN A 383 13.94 1.73 -31.71
CA ASN A 383 15.30 1.71 -31.16
C ASN A 383 16.01 0.36 -31.38
N LEU A 384 15.25 -0.72 -31.57
CA LEU A 384 15.78 -2.02 -31.98
C LEU A 384 15.91 -2.18 -33.51
N HIS A 385 15.60 -1.13 -34.28
CA HIS A 385 15.60 -1.14 -35.74
C HIS A 385 14.67 -2.20 -36.36
N LEU A 386 13.51 -2.43 -35.73
CA LEU A 386 12.50 -3.38 -36.17
C LEU A 386 11.32 -2.67 -36.85
N LYS A 387 10.67 -3.34 -37.82
CA LYS A 387 9.43 -2.82 -38.41
C LYS A 387 8.31 -2.82 -37.37
N LEU A 388 7.47 -1.79 -37.44
CA LEU A 388 6.32 -1.64 -36.54
C LEU A 388 5.21 -2.63 -36.92
N PRO A 389 4.50 -3.21 -35.94
CA PRO A 389 3.28 -3.96 -36.19
C PRO A 389 2.24 -3.08 -36.90
N THR A 390 1.76 -3.50 -38.08
CA THR A 390 0.77 -2.73 -38.87
C THR A 390 -0.67 -3.22 -38.68
N LYS A 391 -0.87 -4.44 -38.17
CA LYS A 391 -2.19 -5.04 -37.93
C LYS A 391 -2.31 -5.51 -36.49
N TYR A 392 -3.45 -5.22 -35.89
CA TYR A 392 -3.80 -5.59 -34.51
C TYR A 392 -3.70 -7.11 -34.29
N ASP A 393 -4.32 -7.92 -35.17
CA ASP A 393 -4.35 -9.39 -35.04
C ASP A 393 -2.97 -10.06 -35.14
N THR A 394 -1.96 -9.35 -35.65
CA THR A 394 -0.59 -9.87 -35.78
C THR A 394 0.36 -9.31 -34.73
N GLU A 395 -0.05 -8.28 -33.99
CA GLU A 395 0.81 -7.57 -33.04
C GLU A 395 1.28 -8.49 -31.90
N GLU A 396 0.38 -9.31 -31.35
CA GLU A 396 0.70 -10.31 -30.34
C GLU A 396 1.78 -11.29 -30.80
N ASN A 397 1.62 -11.88 -31.99
CA ASN A 397 2.59 -12.82 -32.54
C ASN A 397 3.96 -12.17 -32.80
N ILE A 398 3.97 -10.90 -33.22
CA ILE A 398 5.20 -10.13 -33.44
C ILE A 398 5.92 -9.87 -32.11
N GLY A 399 5.20 -9.44 -31.09
CA GLY A 399 5.81 -9.21 -29.78
C GLY A 399 6.27 -10.49 -29.09
N ASP A 400 5.56 -11.60 -29.24
CA ASP A 400 6.03 -12.90 -28.70
C ASP A 400 7.35 -13.32 -29.35
N GLY A 401 7.46 -13.13 -30.67
CA GLY A 401 8.71 -13.29 -31.40
C GLY A 401 9.83 -12.40 -30.86
N LEU A 402 9.54 -11.11 -30.64
CA LEU A 402 10.49 -10.16 -30.05
C LEU A 402 10.93 -10.59 -28.65
N SER A 403 10.01 -11.01 -27.79
CA SER A 403 10.29 -11.49 -26.44
C SER A 403 11.21 -12.69 -26.44
N LYS A 404 10.93 -13.69 -27.29
CA LYS A 404 11.78 -14.88 -27.46
C LYS A 404 13.17 -14.53 -27.98
N TYR A 405 13.26 -13.60 -28.93
CA TYR A 405 14.51 -13.08 -29.45
C TYR A 405 15.34 -12.40 -28.34
N LEU A 406 14.74 -11.47 -27.58
CA LEU A 406 15.43 -10.78 -26.49
C LEU A 406 15.86 -11.71 -25.35
N LYS A 407 15.11 -12.80 -25.10
CA LYS A 407 15.38 -13.75 -24.02
C LYS A 407 16.46 -14.78 -24.37
N ARG A 408 16.46 -15.30 -25.60
CA ARG A 408 17.27 -16.48 -26.00
C ARG A 408 18.03 -16.33 -27.32
N GLY A 409 17.87 -15.21 -28.02
CA GLY A 409 18.42 -15.02 -29.37
C GLY A 409 17.78 -15.93 -30.42
N ILE A 410 16.63 -16.54 -30.14
CA ILE A 410 15.95 -17.44 -31.07
C ILE A 410 15.25 -16.61 -32.13
N TYR A 411 15.66 -16.77 -33.38
CA TYR A 411 14.96 -16.25 -34.55
C TYR A 411 13.69 -17.08 -34.79
N THR A 412 12.53 -16.56 -34.41
CA THR A 412 11.31 -16.94 -35.11
C THR A 412 11.28 -16.21 -36.45
N ASN A 413 10.81 -16.85 -37.53
CA ASN A 413 10.62 -16.29 -38.88
C ASN A 413 9.85 -14.94 -38.93
N VAL A 414 9.38 -14.45 -37.79
CA VAL A 414 8.62 -13.22 -37.55
C VAL A 414 9.49 -11.96 -37.74
N LEU A 415 10.80 -12.01 -37.43
CA LEU A 415 11.72 -10.92 -37.76
C LEU A 415 12.12 -10.90 -39.25
N ALA A 416 12.04 -12.05 -39.94
CA ALA A 416 12.33 -12.15 -41.37
C ALA A 416 11.24 -11.49 -42.23
N ILE A 417 9.96 -11.56 -41.81
CA ILE A 417 8.83 -10.86 -42.45
C ILE A 417 9.00 -9.33 -42.39
N ALA A 418 9.75 -8.80 -41.41
CA ALA A 418 10.12 -7.39 -41.35
C ALA A 418 11.23 -7.02 -42.36
N SER A 419 12.04 -7.96 -42.84
CA SER A 419 13.18 -7.66 -43.75
C SER A 419 12.85 -7.79 -45.24
N GLU A 420 11.79 -8.52 -45.63
CA GLU A 420 11.59 -8.93 -47.04
C GLU A 420 11.08 -7.83 -48.00
N ASN A 421 10.71 -6.63 -47.53
CA ASN A 421 10.19 -5.55 -48.40
C ASN A 421 11.15 -4.37 -48.62
N ASP A 422 12.44 -4.51 -48.30
CA ASP A 422 13.47 -3.49 -48.63
C ASP A 422 14.19 -3.77 -49.97
N GLN A 423 13.62 -4.64 -50.81
CA GLN A 423 13.99 -4.76 -52.23
C GLN A 423 12.90 -4.15 -53.11
N GLY A 424 12.92 -2.82 -53.22
CA GLY A 424 12.10 -2.03 -54.14
C GLY A 424 12.89 -0.86 -54.67
#